data_AF-A0A552URF5-F1
#
_entry.id   AF-A0A552URF5-F1
#
_cell.length_a   1.000
_cell.length_b   1.000
_cell.length_c   1.000
_cell.angle_alpha   90.00
_cell.angle_beta   90.00
_cell.angle_gamma   90.00
#
_symmetry.space_group_name_H-M   'P 1'
#
loop_
_entity.id
_entity.type
_entity.pdbx_description
1 polymer ?
#
loop_
_entity_poly.entity_id
_entity_poly.type
_entity_poly.pdbx_seq_one_letter_code
_entity_poly.pdbx_strand_id
1 'polypeptide(L)'
;MKKIILLITISTLLSCGKKLDLKPDSTLVLPKTAQDFENLLDNTGVMNITPALAQLSADEYYITSFTLYQSLQDPIIRNAYIWKPDVYEGETQLGDWRAPYAQIFYSNNVLDIMSTQDITNDPEKQRIKGWALFDRAYAFYALVSNFSKAYNRQTANTDLGIPLRLSSDITMNVPRSSVEQAYDQIIKDALESSKLLQQDIITGKKNRPSKVASYALLARVYLSMRDYGQAELYADKCLALYSKLTDYNSLEIRRGSSFTYNSEETIYFTQQRVDYDRVTYGSGGLYSVDTALISLYSASDLRKDIYFTSNANG
;
A
#
# COMPACT_ATOMS: atom_id res chain seq x y z
N MET A 1 16.12 -43.70 -68.40
CA MET A 1 14.77 -43.40 -67.86
C MET A 1 14.59 -44.15 -66.54
N LYS A 2 13.77 -43.61 -65.65
CA LYS A 2 13.89 -43.64 -64.17
C LYS A 2 13.85 -45.04 -63.51
N LYS A 3 14.69 -45.23 -62.48
CA LYS A 3 14.68 -46.36 -61.54
C LYS A 3 13.61 -46.16 -60.46
N ILE A 4 12.96 -47.26 -60.11
CA ILE A 4 12.02 -47.46 -59.01
C ILE A 4 12.82 -47.68 -57.71
N ILE A 5 12.35 -47.15 -56.58
CA ILE A 5 12.07 -47.87 -55.31
C ILE A 5 11.91 -46.87 -54.15
N LEU A 6 10.72 -46.95 -53.58
CA LEU A 6 10.18 -46.38 -52.36
C LEU A 6 10.97 -46.86 -51.12
N LEU A 7 11.42 -45.95 -50.25
CA LEU A 7 11.65 -46.27 -48.84
C LEU A 7 11.24 -45.07 -47.99
N ILE A 8 10.04 -45.19 -47.42
CA ILE A 8 9.45 -44.29 -46.43
C ILE A 8 10.10 -44.64 -45.08
N THR A 9 10.98 -43.78 -44.59
CA THR A 9 11.49 -43.88 -43.21
C THR A 9 10.65 -42.96 -42.34
N ILE A 10 9.61 -43.56 -41.74
CA ILE A 10 8.85 -42.98 -40.62
C ILE A 10 9.80 -42.89 -39.42
N SER A 11 10.36 -41.71 -39.19
CA SER A 11 11.00 -41.38 -37.92
C SER A 11 9.91 -40.93 -36.95
N THR A 12 9.65 -41.83 -36.02
CA THR A 12 8.67 -41.74 -34.94
C THR A 12 8.80 -40.44 -34.15
N LEU A 13 7.67 -39.74 -34.08
CA LEU A 13 7.37 -38.72 -33.09
C LEU A 13 7.40 -39.36 -31.69
N LEU A 14 8.58 -39.42 -31.06
CA LEU A 14 8.68 -39.49 -29.60
C LEU A 14 8.35 -38.10 -29.04
N SER A 15 7.07 -37.73 -29.16
CA SER A 15 6.47 -36.70 -28.34
C SER A 15 6.64 -37.15 -26.88
N CYS A 16 7.35 -36.36 -26.07
CA CYS A 16 7.30 -36.44 -24.62
C CYS A 16 5.88 -36.06 -24.15
N GLY A 17 4.91 -36.93 -24.44
CA GLY A 17 3.61 -36.90 -23.82
C GLY A 17 3.77 -37.35 -22.37
N LYS A 18 3.25 -36.53 -21.44
CA LYS A 18 3.17 -36.74 -19.97
C LYS A 18 4.24 -36.08 -19.09
N LYS A 19 4.67 -34.85 -19.40
CA LYS A 19 5.27 -33.94 -18.39
C LYS A 19 4.64 -32.54 -18.31
N LEU A 20 3.42 -32.38 -18.84
CA LEU A 20 2.63 -31.14 -18.75
C LEU A 20 1.38 -31.25 -17.86
N ASP A 21 1.19 -32.38 -17.17
CA ASP A 21 0.15 -32.60 -16.16
C ASP A 21 0.72 -32.75 -14.74
N LEU A 22 1.87 -32.12 -14.47
CA LEU A 22 2.26 -31.90 -13.08
C LEU A 22 1.35 -30.78 -12.56
N LYS A 23 0.28 -31.15 -11.86
CA LYS A 23 -0.35 -30.23 -10.90
C LYS A 23 0.79 -29.65 -10.06
N PRO A 24 0.85 -28.32 -9.85
CA PRO A 24 1.81 -27.74 -8.94
C PRO A 24 1.78 -28.54 -7.64
N ASP A 25 2.95 -29.02 -7.21
CA ASP A 25 3.10 -29.78 -5.97
C ASP A 25 2.43 -29.01 -4.84
N SER A 26 1.29 -29.53 -4.38
CA SER A 26 0.31 -28.81 -3.56
C SER A 26 0.73 -28.79 -2.10
N THR A 27 1.93 -28.26 -1.84
CA THR A 27 2.31 -27.74 -0.53
C THR A 27 1.74 -26.33 -0.30
N LEU A 28 0.96 -25.79 -1.24
CA LEU A 28 -0.02 -24.74 -0.96
C LEU A 28 -1.11 -25.32 -0.05
N VAL A 29 -0.85 -25.31 1.25
CA VAL A 29 -1.88 -25.49 2.26
C VAL A 29 -2.82 -24.30 2.11
N LEU A 30 -3.94 -24.52 1.41
CA LEU A 30 -5.01 -23.54 1.35
C LEU A 30 -5.44 -23.25 2.79
N PRO A 31 -5.50 -21.98 3.23
CA PRO A 31 -5.90 -21.65 4.58
C PRO A 31 -7.34 -22.12 4.81
N LYS A 32 -7.60 -22.80 5.94
CA LYS A 32 -8.92 -23.38 6.25
C LYS A 32 -9.50 -22.83 7.54
N THR A 33 -8.64 -22.58 8.52
CA THR A 33 -9.04 -22.13 9.85
C THR A 33 -8.95 -20.62 9.97
N ALA A 34 -9.64 -20.04 10.96
CA ALA A 34 -9.52 -18.61 11.28
C ALA A 34 -8.05 -18.21 11.52
N GLN A 35 -7.29 -19.05 12.23
CA GLN A 35 -5.87 -18.83 12.48
C GLN A 35 -5.04 -18.82 11.19
N ASP A 36 -5.33 -19.68 10.21
CA ASP A 36 -4.61 -19.68 8.93
C ASP A 36 -4.83 -18.37 8.17
N PHE A 37 -6.08 -17.86 8.17
CA PHE A 37 -6.41 -16.58 7.55
C PHE A 37 -5.76 -15.41 8.28
N GLU A 38 -5.77 -15.40 9.62
CA GLU A 38 -5.04 -14.39 10.40
C GLU A 38 -3.55 -14.42 10.07
N ASN A 39 -2.91 -15.59 10.04
CA ASN A 39 -1.48 -15.71 9.74
C ASN A 39 -1.13 -15.17 8.36
N LEU A 40 -2.04 -15.33 7.39
CA LEU A 40 -1.86 -14.78 6.05
C LEU A 40 -1.86 -13.25 6.07
N LEU A 41 -2.78 -12.64 6.83
CA LEU A 41 -2.89 -11.18 6.97
C LEU A 41 -1.85 -10.58 7.93
N ASP A 42 -1.33 -11.36 8.88
CA ASP A 42 -0.22 -10.99 9.77
C ASP A 42 1.16 -11.10 9.10
N ASN A 43 1.25 -11.50 7.83
CA ASN A 43 2.51 -11.51 7.09
C ASN A 43 2.99 -10.07 6.86
N THR A 44 3.64 -9.47 7.85
CA THR A 44 4.07 -8.06 7.85
C THR A 44 5.05 -7.73 6.73
N GLY A 45 5.80 -8.71 6.24
CA GLY A 45 6.69 -8.54 5.07
C GLY A 45 5.95 -8.22 3.77
N VAL A 46 4.63 -8.47 3.71
CA VAL A 46 3.76 -8.14 2.58
C VAL A 46 2.70 -7.12 3.00
N MET A 47 1.97 -7.41 4.07
CA MET A 47 0.76 -6.69 4.47
C MET A 47 1.05 -5.34 5.12
N ASN A 48 2.23 -5.15 5.71
CA ASN A 48 2.57 -3.96 6.48
C ASN A 48 3.50 -3.00 5.71
N ILE A 49 3.37 -2.93 4.37
CA ILE A 49 4.26 -2.13 3.51
C ILE A 49 3.51 -1.01 2.80
N THR A 50 3.97 0.22 2.92
CA THR A 50 3.41 1.40 2.23
C THR A 50 4.37 1.89 1.13
N PRO A 51 3.86 2.22 -0.08
CA PRO A 51 4.62 2.89 -1.14
C PRO A 51 5.31 4.19 -0.68
N ALA A 52 6.43 4.56 -1.29
CA ALA A 52 7.13 5.82 -0.96
C ALA A 52 7.27 6.81 -2.12
N LEU A 53 6.76 6.50 -3.32
CA LEU A 53 6.88 7.39 -4.48
C LEU A 53 6.42 8.82 -4.18
N ALA A 54 5.29 9.00 -3.50
CA ALA A 54 4.80 10.33 -3.12
C ALA A 54 5.79 11.11 -2.25
N GLN A 55 6.53 10.43 -1.36
CA GLN A 55 7.56 11.07 -0.54
C GLN A 55 8.73 11.54 -1.41
N LEU A 56 9.10 10.79 -2.45
CA LEU A 56 10.19 11.16 -3.38
C LEU A 56 9.91 12.42 -4.18
N SER A 57 8.62 12.74 -4.38
CA SER A 57 8.16 13.92 -5.11
C SER A 57 7.66 15.02 -4.18
N ALA A 58 7.90 14.92 -2.86
CA ALA A 58 7.50 15.95 -1.91
C ALA A 58 8.34 17.22 -2.08
N ASP A 59 7.75 18.36 -1.72
CA ASP A 59 8.39 19.69 -1.68
C ASP A 59 8.91 20.04 -0.27
N GLU A 60 8.87 19.10 0.67
CA GLU A 60 9.32 19.28 2.06
C GLU A 60 10.86 19.28 2.19
N TYR A 61 11.58 18.79 1.18
CA TYR A 61 13.03 18.67 1.20
C TYR A 61 13.65 19.02 -0.16
N TYR A 62 14.94 19.31 -0.13
CA TYR A 62 15.77 19.45 -1.32
C TYR A 62 17.05 18.65 -1.19
N ILE A 63 17.56 18.16 -2.32
CA ILE A 63 18.89 17.55 -2.42
C ILE A 63 19.93 18.66 -2.40
N THR A 64 20.91 18.56 -1.50
CA THR A 64 21.79 19.68 -1.12
C THR A 64 22.80 20.10 -2.19
N SER A 65 23.04 19.27 -3.21
CA SER A 65 23.85 19.67 -4.37
C SER A 65 23.52 18.86 -5.62
N PHE A 66 23.81 19.44 -6.78
CA PHE A 66 23.69 18.75 -8.07
C PHE A 66 24.58 17.51 -8.16
N THR A 67 25.77 17.53 -7.55
CA THR A 67 26.67 16.36 -7.48
C THR A 67 26.04 15.22 -6.70
N LEU A 68 25.40 15.52 -5.56
CA LEU A 68 24.72 14.51 -4.76
C LEU A 68 23.48 13.96 -5.47
N TYR A 69 22.72 14.82 -6.16
CA TYR A 69 21.62 14.40 -7.03
C TYR A 69 22.11 13.41 -8.11
N GLN A 70 23.21 13.72 -8.81
CA GLN A 70 23.79 12.83 -9.80
C GLN A 70 24.33 11.51 -9.21
N SER A 71 24.67 11.49 -7.92
CA SER A 71 25.18 10.28 -7.25
C SER A 71 24.09 9.25 -6.90
N LEU A 72 22.81 9.65 -6.93
CA LEU A 72 21.69 8.74 -6.74
C LEU A 72 21.70 7.72 -7.88
N GLN A 73 21.86 6.44 -7.58
CA GLN A 73 21.96 5.39 -8.61
C GLN A 73 20.60 5.03 -9.20
N ASP A 74 19.56 5.03 -8.35
CA ASP A 74 18.19 4.72 -8.77
C ASP A 74 17.60 5.86 -9.63
N PRO A 75 17.27 5.60 -10.91
CA PRO A 75 16.63 6.59 -11.77
C PRO A 75 15.27 7.04 -11.23
N ILE A 76 14.49 6.16 -10.60
CA ILE A 76 13.16 6.49 -10.06
C ILE A 76 13.29 7.60 -9.02
N ILE A 77 14.27 7.50 -8.11
CA ILE A 77 14.51 8.54 -7.08
C ILE A 77 14.87 9.87 -7.74
N ARG A 78 15.78 9.88 -8.72
CA ARG A 78 16.18 11.11 -9.41
C ARG A 78 15.01 11.74 -10.16
N ASN A 79 14.29 10.92 -10.93
CA ASN A 79 13.23 11.38 -11.81
C ASN A 79 12.00 11.83 -11.03
N ALA A 80 11.65 11.14 -9.93
CA ALA A 80 10.56 11.53 -9.04
C ALA A 80 10.86 12.88 -8.35
N TYR A 81 12.10 13.11 -7.93
CA TYR A 81 12.52 14.37 -7.28
C TYR A 81 12.35 15.59 -8.18
N ILE A 82 12.64 15.46 -9.48
CA ILE A 82 12.48 16.55 -10.46
C ILE A 82 11.15 16.51 -11.21
N TRP A 83 10.22 15.64 -10.81
CA TRP A 83 8.89 15.50 -11.41
C TRP A 83 8.96 15.23 -12.92
N LYS A 84 9.90 14.38 -13.33
CA LYS A 84 10.08 14.01 -14.74
C LYS A 84 8.81 13.32 -15.25
N PRO A 85 8.31 13.66 -16.47
CA PRO A 85 7.10 13.05 -17.00
C PRO A 85 7.14 11.52 -17.10
N ASP A 86 8.32 10.96 -17.39
CA ASP A 86 8.59 9.52 -17.30
C ASP A 86 9.52 9.26 -16.12
N VAL A 87 8.93 8.90 -14.98
CA VAL A 87 9.66 8.61 -13.75
C VAL A 87 10.44 7.30 -13.86
N TYR A 88 9.91 6.32 -14.59
CA TYR A 88 10.38 4.94 -14.56
C TYR A 88 11.41 4.63 -15.65
N GLU A 89 11.44 5.38 -16.76
CA GLU A 89 12.41 5.21 -17.85
C GLU A 89 12.54 3.76 -18.37
N GLY A 90 11.41 3.02 -18.38
CA GLY A 90 11.37 1.62 -18.77
C GLY A 90 11.66 0.60 -17.67
N GLU A 91 11.88 1.03 -16.43
CA GLU A 91 11.97 0.14 -15.27
C GLU A 91 10.66 -0.64 -15.08
N THR A 92 10.78 -1.94 -14.82
CA THR A 92 9.64 -2.86 -14.70
C THR A 92 9.46 -3.39 -13.29
N GLN A 93 10.49 -3.27 -12.44
CA GLN A 93 10.50 -3.72 -11.05
C GLN A 93 9.97 -2.62 -10.12
N LEU A 94 8.73 -2.20 -10.36
CA LEU A 94 8.11 -1.09 -9.64
C LEU A 94 7.61 -1.52 -8.25
N GLY A 95 8.40 -1.26 -7.21
CA GLY A 95 8.07 -1.63 -5.84
C GLY A 95 6.74 -1.05 -5.35
N ASP A 96 6.48 0.22 -5.65
CA ASP A 96 5.24 0.93 -5.29
C ASP A 96 3.99 0.38 -5.98
N TRP A 97 4.16 -0.32 -7.11
CA TRP A 97 3.07 -1.03 -7.79
C TRP A 97 2.92 -2.46 -7.25
N ARG A 98 4.05 -3.17 -7.13
CA ARG A 98 4.08 -4.59 -6.76
C ARG A 98 3.64 -4.85 -5.31
N ALA A 99 4.03 -4.00 -4.36
CA ALA A 99 3.65 -4.20 -2.94
C ALA A 99 2.12 -4.18 -2.75
N PRO A 100 1.40 -3.12 -3.16
CA PRO A 100 -0.04 -3.09 -3.00
C PRO A 100 -0.75 -4.22 -3.74
N TYR A 101 -0.30 -4.61 -4.94
CA TYR A 101 -0.89 -5.76 -5.63
C TYR A 101 -0.64 -7.09 -4.94
N ALA A 102 0.48 -7.26 -4.24
CA ALA A 102 0.70 -8.41 -3.38
C ALA A 102 -0.27 -8.41 -2.19
N GLN A 103 -0.50 -7.26 -1.55
CA GLN A 103 -1.49 -7.13 -0.47
C GLN A 103 -2.91 -7.45 -0.93
N ILE A 104 -3.29 -6.95 -2.11
CA ILE A 104 -4.57 -7.25 -2.76
C ILE A 104 -4.69 -8.75 -3.02
N PHE A 105 -3.63 -9.42 -3.50
CA PHE A 105 -3.65 -10.86 -3.72
C PHE A 105 -3.87 -11.65 -2.43
N TYR A 106 -3.17 -11.32 -1.35
CA TYR A 106 -3.33 -11.96 -0.03
C TYR A 106 -4.75 -11.74 0.51
N SER A 107 -5.24 -10.50 0.43
CA SER A 107 -6.60 -10.14 0.83
C SER A 107 -7.64 -10.90 0.02
N ASN A 108 -7.49 -10.98 -1.30
CA ASN A 108 -8.40 -11.72 -2.17
C ASN A 108 -8.39 -13.22 -1.88
N ASN A 109 -7.25 -13.83 -1.51
CA ASN A 109 -7.23 -15.24 -1.12
C ASN A 109 -8.14 -15.48 0.09
N VAL A 110 -8.05 -14.63 1.12
CA VAL A 110 -8.94 -14.70 2.29
C VAL A 110 -10.40 -14.51 1.88
N LEU A 111 -10.68 -13.46 1.10
CA LEU A 111 -12.05 -13.08 0.72
C LEU A 111 -12.72 -14.13 -0.19
N ASP A 112 -12.01 -14.67 -1.17
CA ASP A 112 -12.50 -15.70 -2.09
C ASP A 112 -12.85 -16.97 -1.30
N ILE A 113 -11.95 -17.43 -0.41
CA ILE A 113 -12.22 -18.62 0.41
C ILE A 113 -13.38 -18.38 1.38
N MET A 114 -13.40 -17.24 2.07
CA MET A 114 -14.48 -16.90 3.00
C MET A 114 -15.83 -16.72 2.30
N SER A 115 -15.86 -16.32 1.04
CA SER A 115 -17.11 -16.20 0.26
C SER A 115 -17.85 -17.53 0.06
N THR A 116 -17.13 -18.66 0.20
CA THR A 116 -17.67 -20.02 0.07
C THR A 116 -18.16 -20.61 1.39
N GLN A 117 -17.98 -19.90 2.51
CA GLN A 117 -18.31 -20.37 3.86
C GLN A 117 -19.47 -19.56 4.44
N ASP A 118 -20.35 -20.20 5.22
CA ASP A 118 -21.28 -19.47 6.08
C ASP A 118 -20.54 -19.03 7.35
N ILE A 119 -20.34 -17.72 7.47
CA ILE A 119 -19.67 -17.08 8.62
C ILE A 119 -20.65 -16.24 9.45
N THR A 120 -21.96 -16.36 9.23
CA THR A 120 -22.99 -15.50 9.86
C THR A 120 -22.95 -15.55 11.39
N ASN A 121 -22.60 -16.72 11.95
CA ASN A 121 -22.47 -16.93 13.40
C ASN A 121 -21.01 -17.13 13.83
N ASP A 122 -20.04 -16.63 13.05
CA ASP A 122 -18.61 -16.74 13.33
C ASP A 122 -17.99 -15.32 13.42
N PRO A 123 -18.04 -14.68 14.60
CA PRO A 123 -17.51 -13.33 14.80
C PRO A 123 -16.02 -13.20 14.48
N GLU A 124 -15.26 -14.28 14.69
CA GLU A 124 -13.82 -14.29 14.42
C GLU A 124 -13.55 -14.20 12.91
N LYS A 125 -14.20 -15.04 12.11
CA LYS A 125 -14.08 -14.97 10.65
C LYS A 125 -14.68 -13.68 10.07
N GLN A 126 -15.76 -13.16 10.65
CA GLN A 126 -16.30 -11.86 10.27
C GLN A 126 -15.25 -10.75 10.46
N ARG A 127 -14.60 -10.70 11.63
CA ARG A 127 -13.54 -9.74 11.89
C ARG A 127 -12.36 -9.91 10.92
N ILE A 128 -11.94 -11.13 10.63
CA ILE A 128 -10.86 -11.41 9.66
C ILE A 128 -11.26 -10.99 8.24
N LYS A 129 -12.50 -11.22 7.83
CA LYS A 129 -13.05 -10.68 6.57
C LYS A 129 -12.96 -9.15 6.55
N GLY A 130 -13.34 -8.50 7.65
CA GLY A 130 -13.22 -7.05 7.81
C GLY A 130 -11.78 -6.54 7.69
N TRP A 131 -10.81 -7.32 8.18
CA TRP A 131 -9.38 -7.04 8.05
C TRP A 131 -8.94 -7.15 6.59
N ALA A 132 -9.22 -8.27 5.91
CA ALA A 132 -8.86 -8.41 4.49
C ALA A 132 -9.49 -7.31 3.60
N LEU A 133 -10.72 -6.89 3.89
CA LEU A 133 -11.36 -5.75 3.21
C LEU A 133 -10.62 -4.44 3.46
N PHE A 134 -10.20 -4.17 4.71
CA PHE A 134 -9.42 -2.98 5.03
C PHE A 134 -8.10 -2.95 4.26
N ASP A 135 -7.32 -4.04 4.31
CA ASP A 135 -6.01 -4.11 3.66
C ASP A 135 -6.14 -3.95 2.14
N ARG A 136 -7.18 -4.55 1.54
CA ARG A 136 -7.47 -4.36 0.11
C ARG A 136 -7.85 -2.92 -0.23
N ALA A 137 -8.69 -2.27 0.59
CA ALA A 137 -9.05 -0.87 0.41
C ALA A 137 -7.83 0.05 0.53
N TYR A 138 -6.98 -0.19 1.54
CA TYR A 138 -5.76 0.57 1.78
C TYR A 138 -4.77 0.43 0.62
N ALA A 139 -4.57 -0.79 0.12
CA ALA A 139 -3.72 -1.07 -1.04
C ALA A 139 -4.25 -0.44 -2.33
N PHE A 140 -5.56 -0.53 -2.62
CA PHE A 140 -6.17 0.15 -3.76
C PHE A 140 -6.01 1.68 -3.65
N TYR A 141 -6.18 2.24 -2.45
CA TYR A 141 -6.00 3.66 -2.23
C TYR A 141 -4.55 4.11 -2.50
N ALA A 142 -3.57 3.33 -2.05
CA ALA A 142 -2.17 3.58 -2.33
C ALA A 142 -1.88 3.55 -3.84
N LEU A 143 -2.45 2.60 -4.59
CA LEU A 143 -2.29 2.50 -6.03
C LEU A 143 -2.94 3.66 -6.79
N VAL A 144 -4.21 3.96 -6.53
CA VAL A 144 -4.91 5.02 -7.27
C VAL A 144 -4.28 6.39 -6.99
N SER A 145 -3.79 6.62 -5.78
CA SER A 145 -3.14 7.89 -5.39
C SER A 145 -1.78 8.10 -6.05
N ASN A 146 -1.03 7.04 -6.34
CA ASN A 146 0.29 7.13 -6.96
C ASN A 146 0.28 7.01 -8.50
N PHE A 147 -0.69 6.28 -9.07
CA PHE A 147 -0.66 5.88 -10.49
C PHE A 147 -1.84 6.41 -11.32
N SER A 148 -2.67 7.27 -10.75
CA SER A 148 -3.80 7.88 -11.44
C SER A 148 -3.81 9.39 -11.23
N LYS A 149 -4.60 10.10 -12.03
CA LYS A 149 -4.85 11.51 -11.77
C LYS A 149 -5.57 11.68 -10.43
N ALA A 150 -5.33 12.81 -9.77
CA ALA A 150 -6.11 13.21 -8.60
C ALA A 150 -7.61 13.17 -8.92
N TYR A 151 -8.42 12.77 -7.94
CA TYR A 151 -9.86 12.64 -8.15
C TYR A 151 -10.46 14.00 -8.53
N ASN A 152 -11.13 14.03 -9.68
CA ASN A 152 -11.91 15.17 -10.13
C ASN A 152 -13.28 14.67 -10.57
N ARG A 153 -14.34 15.05 -9.86
CA ARG A 153 -15.71 14.61 -10.13
C ARG A 153 -16.15 14.81 -11.59
N GLN A 154 -15.57 15.78 -12.31
CA GLN A 154 -15.92 16.04 -13.71
C GLN A 154 -15.29 15.05 -14.70
N THR A 155 -14.17 14.43 -14.33
CA THR A 155 -13.36 13.59 -15.23
C THR A 155 -13.11 12.19 -14.69
N ALA A 156 -13.38 11.92 -13.41
CA ALA A 156 -13.03 10.66 -12.73
C ALA A 156 -13.66 9.42 -13.38
N ASN A 157 -14.79 9.57 -14.06
CA ASN A 157 -15.45 8.49 -14.80
C ASN A 157 -14.70 8.07 -16.08
N THR A 158 -13.81 8.90 -16.61
CA THR A 158 -13.05 8.67 -17.85
C THR A 158 -11.54 8.67 -17.64
N ASP A 159 -11.06 9.34 -16.60
CA ASP A 159 -9.66 9.25 -16.19
C ASP A 159 -9.32 7.82 -15.82
N LEU A 160 -8.22 7.32 -16.39
CA LEU A 160 -7.76 5.97 -16.15
C LEU A 160 -7.30 5.83 -14.69
N GLY A 161 -7.93 4.91 -13.98
CA GLY A 161 -7.59 4.49 -12.62
C GLY A 161 -6.59 3.32 -12.66
N ILE A 162 -6.92 2.25 -11.94
CA ILE A 162 -6.04 1.08 -11.75
C ILE A 162 -6.78 -0.21 -12.09
N PRO A 163 -6.08 -1.32 -12.39
CA PRO A 163 -6.71 -2.64 -12.46
C PRO A 163 -7.32 -3.06 -11.11
N LEU A 164 -8.64 -3.25 -11.06
CA LEU A 164 -9.35 -3.71 -9.86
C LEU A 164 -9.39 -5.24 -9.81
N ARG A 165 -8.29 -5.85 -9.36
CA ARG A 165 -8.25 -7.30 -9.12
C ARG A 165 -9.03 -7.63 -7.85
N LEU A 166 -10.25 -8.14 -8.01
CA LEU A 166 -11.13 -8.51 -6.89
C LEU A 166 -11.18 -10.02 -6.61
N SER A 167 -10.30 -10.79 -7.28
CA SER A 167 -10.14 -12.23 -7.08
C SER A 167 -8.65 -12.59 -6.96
N SER A 168 -8.38 -13.71 -6.29
CA SER A 168 -7.09 -14.37 -6.18
C SER A 168 -6.68 -15.12 -7.46
N ASP A 169 -7.55 -15.24 -8.45
CA ASP A 169 -7.21 -15.86 -9.74
C ASP A 169 -6.13 -15.04 -10.48
N ILE A 170 -4.93 -15.62 -10.59
CA ILE A 170 -3.77 -15.02 -11.24
C ILE A 170 -3.90 -14.97 -12.76
N THR A 171 -4.75 -15.82 -13.36
CA THR A 171 -4.95 -15.92 -14.81
C THR A 171 -5.84 -14.81 -15.36
N MET A 172 -6.60 -14.16 -14.48
CA MET A 172 -7.48 -13.07 -14.84
C MET A 172 -6.71 -11.87 -15.39
N ASN A 173 -7.09 -11.43 -16.59
CA ASN A 173 -6.64 -10.17 -17.16
C ASN A 173 -7.67 -9.08 -16.86
N VAL A 174 -7.27 -8.07 -16.09
CA VAL A 174 -8.16 -6.98 -15.65
C VAL A 174 -7.66 -5.67 -16.25
N PRO A 175 -8.43 -5.00 -17.13
CA PRO A 175 -8.06 -3.70 -17.65
C PRO A 175 -8.10 -2.64 -16.54
N ARG A 176 -7.49 -1.47 -16.79
CA ARG A 176 -7.62 -0.33 -15.88
C ARG A 176 -9.10 0.07 -15.77
N SER A 177 -9.58 0.20 -14.55
CA SER A 177 -10.85 0.85 -14.24
C SER A 177 -10.75 2.37 -14.42
N SER A 178 -11.85 3.09 -14.27
CA SER A 178 -11.81 4.55 -14.09
C SER A 178 -11.33 4.92 -12.67
N VAL A 179 -10.88 6.16 -12.48
CA VAL A 179 -10.57 6.68 -11.13
C VAL A 179 -11.79 6.60 -10.23
N GLU A 180 -12.98 6.91 -10.74
CA GLU A 180 -14.24 6.80 -10.01
C GLU A 180 -14.50 5.38 -9.49
N GLN A 181 -14.41 4.38 -10.36
CA GLN A 181 -14.60 2.97 -10.00
C GLN A 181 -13.60 2.50 -8.94
N ALA A 182 -12.35 2.98 -9.00
CA ALA A 182 -11.35 2.66 -7.99
C ALA A 182 -11.72 3.23 -6.61
N TYR A 183 -12.14 4.49 -6.55
CA TYR A 183 -12.60 5.12 -5.30
C TYR A 183 -13.87 4.46 -4.76
N ASP A 184 -14.83 4.11 -5.60
CA ASP A 184 -16.06 3.41 -5.20
C ASP A 184 -15.75 2.06 -4.54
N GLN A 185 -14.80 1.31 -5.11
CA GLN A 185 -14.39 0.02 -4.57
C GLN A 185 -13.65 0.17 -3.23
N ILE A 186 -12.79 1.19 -3.09
CA ILE A 186 -12.11 1.52 -1.83
C ILE A 186 -13.14 1.85 -0.73
N ILE A 187 -14.10 2.71 -1.04
CA ILE A 187 -15.17 3.12 -0.11
C ILE A 187 -16.00 1.91 0.30
N LYS A 188 -16.40 1.07 -0.66
CA LYS A 188 -17.19 -0.13 -0.40
C LYS A 188 -16.47 -1.08 0.58
N ASP A 189 -15.21 -1.38 0.30
CA ASP A 189 -14.42 -2.29 1.14
C ASP A 189 -14.18 -1.69 2.54
N ALA A 190 -13.84 -0.39 2.63
CA ALA A 190 -13.62 0.29 3.90
C ALA A 190 -14.91 0.43 4.75
N LEU A 191 -16.06 0.68 4.12
CA LEU A 191 -17.36 0.71 4.81
C LEU A 191 -17.73 -0.65 5.38
N GLU A 192 -17.59 -1.71 4.59
CA GLU A 192 -17.89 -3.07 5.05
C GLU A 192 -16.91 -3.51 6.14
N SER A 193 -15.63 -3.20 5.98
CA SER A 193 -14.61 -3.38 7.00
C SER A 193 -15.00 -2.73 8.33
N SER A 194 -15.49 -1.47 8.31
CA SER A 194 -15.90 -0.75 9.52
C SER A 194 -17.07 -1.40 10.27
N LYS A 195 -17.90 -2.21 9.60
CA LYS A 195 -19.00 -2.95 10.26
C LYS A 195 -18.50 -4.21 10.96
N LEU A 196 -17.49 -4.86 10.38
CA LEU A 196 -16.99 -6.17 10.80
C LEU A 196 -15.83 -6.09 11.82
N LEU A 197 -15.04 -5.02 11.79
CA LEU A 197 -13.91 -4.85 12.69
C LEU A 197 -14.33 -4.42 14.10
N GLN A 198 -13.54 -4.86 15.07
CA GLN A 198 -13.62 -4.42 16.46
C GLN A 198 -13.26 -2.93 16.58
N GLN A 199 -13.80 -2.26 17.59
CA GLN A 199 -13.46 -0.86 17.87
C GLN A 199 -12.08 -0.69 18.52
N ASP A 200 -11.67 -1.66 19.33
CA ASP A 200 -10.45 -1.54 20.13
C ASP A 200 -9.20 -1.64 19.26
N ILE A 201 -8.27 -0.70 19.44
CA ILE A 201 -6.92 -0.77 18.90
C ILE A 201 -6.08 -1.64 19.83
N ILE A 202 -5.56 -2.74 19.30
CA ILE A 202 -4.79 -3.72 20.08
C ILE A 202 -3.36 -3.23 20.24
N THR A 203 -2.96 -2.89 21.48
CA THR A 203 -1.59 -2.52 21.83
C THR A 203 -0.61 -3.63 21.40
N GLY A 204 0.49 -3.26 20.76
CA GLY A 204 1.48 -4.21 20.23
C GLY A 204 1.09 -4.86 18.90
N LYS A 205 -0.15 -4.67 18.41
CA LYS A 205 -0.64 -5.22 17.14
C LYS A 205 -1.30 -4.14 16.27
N LYS A 206 -0.72 -2.93 16.24
CA LYS A 206 -1.25 -1.79 15.47
C LYS A 206 -1.13 -1.94 13.95
N ASN A 207 -0.50 -3.02 13.47
CA ASN A 207 -0.57 -3.49 12.08
C ASN A 207 -1.88 -4.22 11.75
N ARG A 208 -2.70 -4.56 12.75
CA ARG A 208 -4.03 -5.14 12.57
C ARG A 208 -5.06 -4.01 12.59
N PRO A 209 -5.89 -3.85 11.57
CA PRO A 209 -6.83 -2.76 11.50
C PRO A 209 -7.96 -2.91 12.54
N SER A 210 -8.53 -1.76 12.89
CA SER A 210 -9.70 -1.62 13.74
C SER A 210 -10.77 -0.81 13.00
N LYS A 211 -11.98 -0.77 13.56
CA LYS A 211 -13.05 0.12 13.08
C LYS A 211 -12.61 1.58 13.02
N VAL A 212 -11.78 2.01 13.97
CA VAL A 212 -11.17 3.35 14.00
C VAL A 212 -10.32 3.58 12.75
N ALA A 213 -9.46 2.62 12.40
CA ALA A 213 -8.64 2.70 11.19
C ALA A 213 -9.50 2.78 9.92
N SER A 214 -10.59 2.00 9.82
CA SER A 214 -11.51 2.07 8.67
C SER A 214 -12.19 3.43 8.54
N TYR A 215 -12.61 4.06 9.64
CA TYR A 215 -13.16 5.41 9.61
C TYR A 215 -12.11 6.46 9.22
N ALA A 216 -10.88 6.34 9.73
CA ALA A 216 -9.79 7.22 9.31
C ALA A 216 -9.45 7.08 7.82
N LEU A 217 -9.46 5.86 7.28
CA LEU A 217 -9.27 5.62 5.85
C LEU A 217 -10.40 6.25 5.02
N LEU A 218 -11.67 6.07 5.43
CA LEU A 218 -12.81 6.70 4.77
C LEU A 218 -12.69 8.23 4.77
N ALA A 219 -12.36 8.84 5.92
CA ALA A 219 -12.16 10.28 6.02
C ALA A 219 -11.09 10.78 5.04
N ARG A 220 -9.95 10.08 4.96
CA ARG A 220 -8.86 10.40 4.02
C ARG A 220 -9.29 10.26 2.56
N VAL A 221 -10.01 9.19 2.21
CA VAL A 221 -10.49 8.93 0.85
C VAL A 221 -11.48 10.01 0.41
N TYR A 222 -12.47 10.34 1.24
CA TYR A 222 -13.45 11.38 0.94
C TYR A 222 -12.82 12.77 0.85
N LEU A 223 -11.80 13.07 1.68
CA LEU A 223 -11.03 14.30 1.56
C LEU A 223 -10.33 14.41 0.20
N SER A 224 -9.70 13.32 -0.26
CA SER A 224 -9.07 13.26 -1.59
C SER A 224 -10.07 13.42 -2.74
N MET A 225 -11.34 13.02 -2.52
CA MET A 225 -12.44 13.27 -3.46
C MET A 225 -13.02 14.68 -3.39
N ARG A 226 -12.58 15.51 -2.44
CA ARG A 226 -13.17 16.82 -2.09
C ARG A 226 -14.63 16.72 -1.65
N ASP A 227 -15.02 15.57 -1.10
CA ASP A 227 -16.31 15.39 -0.43
C ASP A 227 -16.14 15.71 1.05
N TYR A 228 -16.11 17.01 1.36
CA TYR A 228 -15.81 17.49 2.70
C TYR A 228 -16.84 17.05 3.74
N GLY A 229 -18.12 16.89 3.35
CA GLY A 229 -19.17 16.46 4.26
C GLY A 229 -19.00 15.00 4.70
N GLN A 230 -18.66 14.10 3.77
CA GLN A 230 -18.33 12.71 4.16
C GLN A 230 -16.99 12.63 4.88
N ALA A 231 -16.00 13.45 4.51
CA ALA A 231 -14.71 13.49 5.19
C ALA A 231 -14.87 13.86 6.67
N GLU A 232 -15.61 14.94 6.97
CA GLU A 232 -15.95 15.36 8.32
C GLU A 232 -16.70 14.27 9.09
N LEU A 233 -17.76 13.70 8.49
CA LEU A 233 -18.56 12.65 9.13
C LEU A 233 -17.70 11.46 9.60
N TYR A 234 -16.78 10.97 8.76
CA TYR A 234 -15.95 9.82 9.13
C TYR A 234 -14.78 10.21 10.04
N ALA A 235 -14.28 11.45 9.97
CA ALA A 235 -13.33 11.96 10.95
C ALA A 235 -13.96 12.02 12.35
N ASP A 236 -15.18 12.53 12.47
CA ASP A 236 -15.92 12.59 13.73
C ASP A 236 -16.20 11.19 14.29
N LYS A 237 -16.62 10.24 13.44
CA LYS A 237 -16.79 8.84 13.86
C LYS A 237 -15.49 8.20 14.35
N CYS A 238 -14.36 8.53 13.72
CA CYS A 238 -13.04 8.06 14.16
C CYS A 238 -12.71 8.62 15.55
N LEU A 239 -12.79 9.95 15.71
CA LEU A 239 -12.44 10.66 16.95
C LEU A 239 -13.39 10.34 18.12
N ALA A 240 -14.66 10.05 17.83
CA ALA A 240 -15.63 9.59 18.82
C ALA A 240 -15.25 8.23 19.44
N LEU A 241 -14.54 7.38 18.69
CA LEU A 241 -14.04 6.09 19.17
C LEU A 241 -12.62 6.17 19.74
N TYR A 242 -11.77 7.03 19.17
CA TYR A 242 -10.37 7.17 19.58
C TYR A 242 -9.82 8.56 19.30
N SER A 243 -9.57 9.32 20.38
CA SER A 243 -9.08 10.70 20.34
C SER A 243 -7.83 10.90 21.21
N LYS A 244 -7.03 9.85 21.39
CA LYS A 244 -5.77 9.95 22.13
C LYS A 244 -4.72 10.66 21.27
N LEU A 245 -4.03 11.62 21.89
CA LEU A 245 -2.90 12.33 21.30
C LEU A 245 -1.65 12.06 22.13
N THR A 246 -0.50 12.03 21.48
CA THR A 246 0.77 11.89 22.18
C THR A 246 1.13 13.23 22.82
N ASP A 247 1.41 13.26 24.12
CA ASP A 247 1.87 14.48 24.78
C ASP A 247 3.34 14.75 24.42
N TYR A 248 3.56 15.75 23.57
CA TYR A 248 4.88 16.10 23.06
C TYR A 248 5.83 16.64 24.15
N ASN A 249 5.31 17.10 25.30
CA ASN A 249 6.15 17.47 26.44
C ASN A 249 6.80 16.25 27.12
N SER A 250 6.19 15.07 26.95
CA SER A 250 6.65 13.81 27.55
C SER A 250 7.54 12.98 26.62
N LEU A 251 7.68 13.39 25.36
CA LEU A 251 8.46 12.65 24.37
C LEU A 251 9.96 12.84 24.58
N GLU A 252 10.68 11.73 24.62
CA GLU A 252 12.13 11.75 24.52
C GLU A 252 12.53 12.01 23.06
N ILE A 253 13.18 13.15 22.82
CA ILE A 253 13.68 13.50 21.49
C ILE A 253 14.88 12.60 21.18
N ARG A 254 14.74 11.77 20.15
CA ARG A 254 15.79 10.83 19.71
C ARG A 254 16.29 11.20 18.31
N ARG A 255 17.53 10.83 18.01
CA ARG A 255 18.04 10.86 16.63
C ARG A 255 17.26 9.82 15.80
N GLY A 256 16.51 10.27 14.80
CA GLY A 256 15.58 9.44 14.03
C GLY A 256 14.14 9.80 14.38
N SER A 257 13.29 8.79 14.63
CA SER A 257 11.90 9.01 15.04
C SER A 257 11.77 9.00 16.57
N SER A 258 11.17 10.06 17.13
CA SER A 258 10.71 10.11 18.53
C SER A 258 9.42 9.31 18.74
N PHE A 259 8.76 8.90 17.65
CA PHE A 259 7.57 8.05 17.66
C PHE A 259 7.94 6.57 17.53
N THR A 260 7.16 5.73 18.21
CA THR A 260 7.24 4.27 18.08
C THR A 260 5.99 3.76 17.39
N TYR A 261 6.04 2.54 16.85
CA TYR A 261 4.84 1.92 16.27
C TYR A 261 3.68 1.76 17.26
N ASN A 262 3.95 1.86 18.57
CA ASN A 262 2.97 1.78 19.65
C ASN A 262 2.56 3.15 20.24
N SER A 263 3.05 4.27 19.70
CA SER A 263 2.69 5.62 20.16
C SER A 263 1.18 5.77 20.31
N GLU A 264 0.72 6.48 21.34
CA GLU A 264 -0.72 6.50 21.69
C GLU A 264 -1.58 6.98 20.54
N GLU A 265 -1.12 7.96 19.75
CA GLU A 265 -1.86 8.49 18.61
C GLU A 265 -1.89 7.57 17.37
N THR A 266 -1.11 6.47 17.36
CA THR A 266 -1.10 5.53 16.24
C THR A 266 -2.37 4.68 16.24
N ILE A 267 -3.18 4.81 15.19
CA ILE A 267 -4.43 4.03 14.99
C ILE A 267 -4.28 2.83 14.05
N TYR A 268 -3.30 2.91 13.13
CA TYR A 268 -2.87 1.84 12.24
C TYR A 268 -1.43 2.12 11.82
N PHE A 269 -0.58 1.12 11.89
CA PHE A 269 0.84 1.23 11.59
C PHE A 269 1.17 0.46 10.32
N THR A 270 2.02 1.05 9.47
CA THR A 270 2.67 0.38 8.35
C THR A 270 4.13 0.83 8.29
N GLN A 271 4.96 0.10 7.58
CA GLN A 271 6.34 0.48 7.30
C GLN A 271 6.43 0.95 5.85
N GLN A 272 7.15 2.04 5.64
CA GLN A 272 7.51 2.44 4.30
C GLN A 272 8.43 1.37 3.69
N ARG A 273 8.27 1.14 2.39
CA ARG A 273 9.19 0.33 1.60
C ARG A 273 10.62 0.89 1.65
N VAL A 274 11.60 -0.01 1.69
CA VAL A 274 13.02 0.31 1.88
C VAL A 274 13.76 0.69 0.59
N ASP A 275 13.16 0.48 -0.58
CA ASP A 275 13.76 0.77 -1.89
C ASP A 275 14.20 2.24 -2.02
N TYR A 276 13.67 3.12 -1.17
CA TYR A 276 13.88 4.57 -1.17
C TYR A 276 14.53 5.09 0.11
N ASP A 277 15.13 4.22 0.93
CA ASP A 277 15.70 4.54 2.23
C ASP A 277 16.71 5.70 2.20
N ARG A 278 17.50 5.83 1.13
CA ARG A 278 18.54 6.87 1.02
C ARG A 278 18.00 8.28 1.15
N VAL A 279 16.77 8.52 0.68
CA VAL A 279 16.13 9.85 0.71
C VAL A 279 14.96 9.94 1.70
N THR A 280 14.50 8.82 2.25
CA THR A 280 13.39 8.78 3.22
C THR A 280 13.83 8.48 4.66
N TYR A 281 15.02 7.89 4.83
CA TYR A 281 15.60 7.53 6.12
C TYR A 281 17.10 7.88 6.22
N GLY A 282 17.74 8.21 5.09
CA GLY A 282 19.18 8.36 4.98
C GLY A 282 19.73 9.53 5.78
N SER A 283 20.74 9.25 6.61
CA SER A 283 21.59 10.27 7.24
C SER A 283 22.85 10.47 6.40
N GLY A 284 23.24 11.72 6.12
CA GLY A 284 24.51 11.99 5.42
C GLY A 284 24.59 13.30 4.65
N GLY A 285 23.68 14.25 4.87
CA GLY A 285 23.66 15.53 4.16
C GLY A 285 23.21 15.45 2.70
N LEU A 286 22.66 14.31 2.26
CA LEU A 286 22.10 14.14 0.91
C LEU A 286 20.95 15.11 0.65
N TYR A 287 20.05 15.23 1.62
CA TYR A 287 18.92 16.15 1.58
C TYR A 287 18.88 17.03 2.82
N SER A 288 18.13 18.13 2.72
CA SER A 288 17.82 19.04 3.81
C SER A 288 16.36 19.45 3.69
N VAL A 289 15.73 19.74 4.83
CA VAL A 289 14.34 20.21 4.87
C VAL A 289 14.29 21.63 4.30
N ASP A 290 13.25 21.94 3.52
CA ASP A 290 13.08 23.27 2.98
C ASP A 290 12.96 24.31 4.11
N THR A 291 13.78 25.36 4.06
CA THR A 291 13.75 26.47 5.02
C THR A 291 12.41 27.19 5.08
N ALA A 292 11.64 27.21 3.98
CA ALA A 292 10.29 27.75 3.96
C ALA A 292 9.34 26.93 4.86
N LEU A 293 9.46 25.60 4.84
CA LEU A 293 8.71 24.70 5.74
C LEU A 293 9.14 24.90 7.20
N ILE A 294 10.45 24.97 7.47
CA ILE A 294 10.97 25.21 8.83
C ILE A 294 10.48 26.57 9.38
N SER A 295 10.34 27.57 8.53
CA SER A 295 9.89 28.92 8.91
C SER A 295 8.41 29.00 9.28
N LEU A 296 7.61 27.96 8.97
CA LEU A 296 6.21 27.89 9.40
C LEU A 296 6.07 27.60 10.92
N TYR A 297 7.12 27.08 11.56
CA TYR A 297 7.09 26.73 12.97
C TYR A 297 7.54 27.90 13.85
N SER A 298 6.70 28.26 14.82
CA SER A 298 7.07 29.24 15.85
C SER A 298 8.18 28.68 16.76
N ALA A 299 8.90 29.56 17.45
CA ALA A 299 9.97 29.15 18.37
C ALA A 299 9.48 28.30 19.56
N SER A 300 8.20 28.38 19.91
CA SER A 300 7.59 27.59 20.99
C SER A 300 6.88 26.33 20.51
N ASP A 301 6.97 26.00 19.21
CA ASP A 301 6.31 24.82 18.66
C ASP A 301 7.18 23.57 18.85
N LEU A 302 6.74 22.67 19.73
CA LEU A 302 7.45 21.43 20.05
C LEU A 302 7.68 20.54 18.82
N ARG A 303 6.84 20.65 17.78
CA ARG A 303 6.99 19.86 16.54
C ARG A 303 8.32 20.12 15.85
N LYS A 304 8.86 21.33 15.98
CA LYS A 304 10.11 21.71 15.30
C LYS A 304 11.27 20.82 15.75
N ASP A 305 11.43 20.64 17.05
CA ASP A 305 12.52 19.85 17.63
C ASP A 305 12.23 18.33 17.62
N ILE A 306 10.95 17.95 17.49
CA ILE A 306 10.53 16.54 17.42
C ILE A 306 10.65 15.97 16.01
N TYR A 307 10.30 16.74 14.97
CA TYR A 307 10.28 16.28 13.58
C TYR A 307 11.59 16.55 12.84
N PHE A 308 12.37 17.54 13.28
CA PHE A 308 13.56 17.97 12.57
C PHE A 308 14.79 17.94 13.47
N THR A 309 15.94 17.73 12.85
CA THR A 309 17.24 17.84 13.51
C THR A 309 18.14 18.71 12.65
N SER A 310 18.87 19.63 13.26
CA SER A 310 19.84 20.47 12.55
C SER A 310 20.92 19.60 11.94
N ASN A 311 21.29 19.90 10.69
CA ASN A 311 22.43 19.26 10.06
C ASN A 311 23.67 20.17 10.21
N ALA A 312 24.82 19.75 9.65
CA ALA A 312 26.07 20.51 9.76
C ALA A 312 26.01 21.91 9.12
N ASN A 313 25.03 22.15 8.24
CA ASN A 313 24.83 23.40 7.52
C ASN A 313 23.73 24.28 8.14
N GLY A 314 23.19 23.91 9.30
CA GLY A 314 22.04 24.56 9.94
C GLY A 314 20.73 23.85 9.63
#